data_AF-A0A7J8GBK1-F1
#
_entry.id   AF-A0A7J8GBK1-F1
#
_cell.length_a   1.000
_cell.length_b   1.000
_cell.length_c   1.000
_cell.angle_alpha   90.00
_cell.angle_beta   90.00
_cell.angle_gamma   90.00
#
_symmetry.space_group_name_H-M   'P 1'
#
loop_
_entity.id
_entity.type
_entity.pdbx_description
1 polymer ?
#
loop_
_entity_poly.entity_id
_entity_poly.type
_entity_poly.pdbx_seq_one_letter_code
_entity_poly.pdbx_strand_id
1 'polypeptide(L)'
;MSSSFVPNGASLEDCHCNLFCLADLTGIKWKRYVWQGPTSAPILFPVTEEDPILSSFSRCLKADVLGVWRRDQRPGRRELWIFWWGEDPNFADLIHHDLSEEEDGVWENGLSYECRTLLFKAVHNLLERCLMNRNFVRIGKWFVKPYEKDEKPINKR
;
A
#
# COMPACT_ATOMS: atom_id res chain seq x y z
N MET A 1 -43.95 -32.73 13.14
CA MET A 1 -43.96 -31.25 13.20
C MET A 1 -43.04 -30.75 12.10
N SER A 2 -43.63 -30.26 11.00
CA SER A 2 -42.90 -29.73 9.85
C SER A 2 -42.45 -28.31 10.19
N SER A 3 -41.15 -28.05 10.27
CA SER A 3 -40.64 -26.68 10.41
C SER A 3 -40.81 -25.96 9.08
N SER A 4 -41.82 -25.11 9.00
CA SER A 4 -42.02 -24.19 7.89
C SER A 4 -40.91 -23.15 7.89
N PHE A 5 -39.84 -23.35 7.12
CA PHE A 5 -38.91 -22.29 6.76
C PHE A 5 -39.60 -21.41 5.71
N VAL A 6 -40.47 -20.51 6.16
CA VAL A 6 -40.97 -19.41 5.35
C VAL A 6 -39.87 -18.36 5.36
N PRO A 7 -39.15 -18.09 4.24
CA PRO A 7 -38.20 -17.01 4.20
C PRO A 7 -38.94 -15.70 4.46
N ASN A 8 -38.46 -14.92 5.41
CA ASN A 8 -39.15 -13.79 6.03
C ASN A 8 -39.38 -12.59 5.07
N GLY A 9 -39.26 -12.78 3.74
CA GLY A 9 -39.29 -11.70 2.75
C GLY A 9 -38.15 -10.69 2.87
N ALA A 10 -37.22 -10.86 3.82
CA ALA A 10 -36.06 -10.01 4.02
C ALA A 10 -34.94 -10.43 3.06
N SER A 11 -35.09 -10.11 1.76
CA SER A 11 -33.98 -10.22 0.82
C SER A 11 -32.87 -9.24 1.21
N LEU A 12 -31.64 -9.71 1.26
CA LEU A 12 -30.46 -8.88 1.52
C LEU A 12 -29.87 -8.29 0.23
N GLU A 13 -30.46 -8.60 -0.92
CA GLU A 13 -29.95 -8.21 -2.24
C GLU A 13 -29.94 -6.68 -2.44
N ASP A 14 -30.88 -5.97 -1.80
CA ASP A 14 -30.98 -4.50 -1.83
C ASP A 14 -30.42 -3.82 -0.56
N CYS A 15 -29.71 -4.57 0.29
CA CYS A 15 -29.07 -4.00 1.46
C CYS A 15 -27.76 -3.31 1.07
N HIS A 16 -27.73 -1.98 1.17
CA HIS A 16 -26.51 -1.22 0.98
C HIS A 16 -25.58 -1.34 2.18
N CYS A 17 -24.29 -1.58 1.91
CA CYS A 17 -23.23 -1.51 2.89
C CYS A 17 -22.19 -0.44 2.49
N ASN A 18 -21.32 -0.09 3.43
CA ASN A 18 -20.20 0.82 3.21
C ASN A 18 -18.92 0.09 2.73
N LEU A 19 -19.05 -1.15 2.26
CA LEU A 19 -17.96 -1.91 1.67
C LEU A 19 -17.98 -1.76 0.15
N PHE A 20 -16.90 -1.21 -0.39
CA PHE A 20 -16.75 -1.02 -1.83
C PHE A 20 -15.73 -2.02 -2.37
N CYS A 21 -16.13 -2.82 -3.37
CA CYS A 21 -15.21 -3.70 -4.08
C CYS A 21 -14.38 -2.86 -5.06
N LEU A 22 -13.08 -2.71 -4.79
CA LEU A 22 -12.18 -1.88 -5.61
C LEU A 22 -11.42 -2.70 -6.65
N ALA A 23 -10.94 -3.88 -6.27
CA ALA A 23 -10.14 -4.76 -7.13
C ALA A 23 -10.14 -6.18 -6.56
N ASP A 24 -9.94 -7.15 -7.45
CA ASP A 24 -9.52 -8.49 -7.05
C ASP A 24 -8.01 -8.50 -6.83
N LEU A 25 -7.57 -9.18 -5.76
CA LEU A 25 -6.17 -9.28 -5.34
C LEU A 25 -5.54 -10.63 -5.74
N THR A 26 -6.28 -11.47 -6.48
CA THR A 26 -5.77 -12.73 -7.02
C THR A 26 -4.54 -12.49 -7.92
N GLY A 27 -3.54 -13.36 -7.79
CA GLY A 27 -2.30 -13.25 -8.56
C GLY A 27 -1.32 -12.14 -8.15
N ILE A 28 -1.55 -11.47 -7.00
CA ILE A 28 -0.54 -10.55 -6.45
C ILE A 28 0.74 -11.32 -6.11
N LYS A 29 1.87 -10.74 -6.48
CA LYS A 29 3.22 -11.19 -6.15
C LYS A 29 3.89 -10.15 -5.27
N TRP A 30 4.84 -10.60 -4.45
CA TRP A 30 5.55 -9.72 -3.54
C TRP A 30 6.98 -10.16 -3.32
N LYS A 31 7.82 -9.19 -2.95
CA LYS A 31 9.22 -9.38 -2.58
C LYS A 31 9.58 -8.46 -1.43
N ARG A 32 10.46 -8.96 -0.56
CA ARG A 32 11.03 -8.27 0.58
C ARG A 32 12.54 -8.12 0.38
N TYR A 33 12.94 -6.86 0.37
CA TYR A 33 14.33 -6.44 0.34
C TYR A 33 14.73 -5.86 1.70
N VAL A 34 15.94 -6.16 2.13
CA VAL A 34 16.47 -5.71 3.42
C VAL A 34 17.78 -4.97 3.20
N TRP A 35 17.94 -3.89 3.94
CA TRP A 35 19.19 -3.15 4.03
C TRP A 35 19.65 -3.15 5.49
N GLN A 36 20.92 -3.51 5.68
CA GLN A 36 21.58 -3.47 6.98
C GLN A 36 22.49 -2.25 7.05
N GLY A 37 22.05 -1.25 7.83
CA GLY A 37 22.85 -0.07 8.12
C GLY A 37 23.84 -0.27 9.27
N PRO A 38 24.67 0.75 9.53
CA PRO A 38 25.55 0.78 10.68
C PRO A 38 24.73 0.66 11.98
N THR A 39 25.11 -0.27 12.87
CA THR A 39 24.40 -0.47 14.15
C THR A 39 24.60 0.70 15.13
N SER A 40 25.68 1.47 14.95
CA SER A 40 26.03 2.68 15.72
C SER A 40 25.41 3.97 15.18
N ALA A 41 24.63 3.86 14.11
CA ALA A 41 23.91 4.97 13.51
C ALA A 41 22.93 5.62 14.50
N PRO A 42 22.86 6.96 14.59
CA PRO A 42 21.78 7.61 15.32
C PRO A 42 20.42 7.17 14.76
N ILE A 43 19.41 7.07 15.63
CA ILE A 43 18.03 6.69 15.27
C ILE A 43 17.47 7.59 14.15
N LEU A 44 17.96 8.82 14.03
CA LEU A 44 17.76 9.70 12.87
C LEU A 44 18.98 9.63 11.94
N PHE A 45 18.97 8.71 10.98
CA PHE A 45 19.75 8.93 9.76
C PHE A 45 19.04 10.03 8.95
N PRO A 46 19.77 11.03 8.42
CA PRO A 46 19.19 11.96 7.46
C PRO A 46 18.71 11.16 6.25
N VAL A 47 17.43 11.31 5.97
CA VAL A 47 16.74 10.77 4.79
C VAL A 47 17.29 11.54 3.58
N THR A 48 18.38 11.04 3.00
CA THR A 48 18.96 11.59 1.77
C THR A 48 18.56 10.71 0.57
N GLU A 49 18.63 11.25 -0.64
CA GLU A 49 18.39 10.46 -1.88
C GLU A 49 19.43 9.35 -2.08
N GLU A 50 20.56 9.41 -1.37
CA GLU A 50 21.59 8.38 -1.31
C GLU A 50 21.17 7.14 -0.48
N ASP A 51 20.00 7.18 0.15
CA ASP A 51 19.50 6.07 0.93
C ASP A 51 19.02 4.91 0.02
N PRO A 52 19.56 3.69 0.14
CA PRO A 52 19.19 2.58 -0.74
C PRO A 52 17.70 2.21 -0.67
N ILE A 53 17.08 2.28 0.52
CA ILE A 53 15.66 1.96 0.70
C ILE A 53 14.79 3.04 0.06
N LEU A 54 15.09 4.31 0.31
CA LEU A 54 14.25 5.42 -0.17
C LEU A 54 14.41 5.68 -1.66
N SER A 55 15.63 5.57 -2.18
CA SER A 55 15.88 5.65 -3.62
C SER A 55 15.11 4.55 -4.36
N SER A 56 15.19 3.30 -3.88
CA SER A 56 14.44 2.18 -4.47
C SER A 56 12.94 2.37 -4.34
N PHE A 57 12.45 2.78 -3.16
CA PHE A 57 11.03 3.06 -2.96
C PHE A 57 10.51 4.16 -3.90
N SER A 58 11.28 5.24 -4.09
CA SER A 58 10.97 6.32 -5.02
C SER A 58 10.90 5.83 -6.47
N ARG A 59 11.85 4.99 -6.89
CA ARG A 59 11.84 4.36 -8.23
C ARG A 59 10.62 3.46 -8.43
N CYS A 60 10.28 2.63 -7.44
CA CYS A 60 9.08 1.79 -7.46
C CYS A 60 7.81 2.64 -7.63
N LEU A 61 7.68 3.74 -6.87
CA LEU A 61 6.54 4.65 -7.01
C LEU A 61 6.45 5.26 -8.41
N LYS A 62 7.57 5.66 -9.01
CA LYS A 62 7.60 6.21 -10.39
C LYS A 62 7.22 5.19 -11.45
N ALA A 63 7.47 3.91 -11.19
CA ALA A 63 7.11 2.79 -12.07
C ALA A 63 5.73 2.17 -11.74
N ASP A 64 4.93 2.83 -10.90
CA ASP A 64 3.62 2.35 -10.43
C ASP A 64 3.63 0.94 -9.79
N VAL A 65 4.77 0.57 -9.20
CA VAL A 65 4.90 -0.61 -8.35
C VAL A 65 4.47 -0.25 -6.92
N LEU A 66 3.55 -1.03 -6.36
CA LEU A 66 3.12 -0.83 -4.98
C LEU A 66 4.29 -1.11 -4.04
N GLY A 67 4.55 -0.19 -3.11
CA GLY A 67 5.67 -0.31 -2.19
C GLY A 67 5.32 0.16 -0.79
N VAL A 68 6.03 -0.41 0.19
CA VAL A 68 6.08 0.09 1.55
C VAL A 68 7.41 -0.26 2.16
N TRP A 69 7.98 0.69 2.91
CA TRP A 69 9.16 0.41 3.71
C TRP A 69 8.87 0.64 5.20
N ARG A 70 9.65 -0.02 6.05
CA ARG A 70 9.66 0.20 7.49
C ARG A 70 11.03 -0.10 8.08
N ARG A 71 11.21 0.32 9.33
CA ARG A 71 12.36 -0.08 10.15
C ARG A 71 12.01 -1.40 10.84
N ASP A 72 12.96 -2.32 10.85
CA ASP A 72 12.86 -3.57 11.61
C ASP A 72 13.02 -3.25 13.11
N GLN A 73 12.60 -4.16 13.98
CA GLN A 73 12.90 -4.11 15.41
C GLN A 73 14.41 -4.18 15.67
N ARG A 74 15.17 -4.85 14.78
CA ARG A 74 16.63 -4.92 14.87
C ARG A 74 17.27 -3.56 14.52
N PRO A 75 18.16 -3.02 15.38
CA PRO A 75 18.82 -1.74 15.12
C PRO A 75 19.56 -1.71 13.78
N GLY A 76 19.41 -0.61 13.05
CA GLY A 76 20.06 -0.39 11.75
C GLY A 76 19.43 -1.16 10.59
N ARG A 77 18.52 -2.11 10.84
CA ARG A 77 17.88 -2.91 9.80
C ARG A 77 16.60 -2.26 9.30
N ARG A 78 16.48 -2.17 7.99
CA ARG A 78 15.32 -1.60 7.30
C ARG A 78 14.92 -2.51 6.17
N GLU A 79 13.64 -2.48 5.85
CA GLU A 79 13.08 -3.37 4.84
C GLU A 79 12.12 -2.62 3.93
N LEU A 80 12.15 -3.02 2.67
CA LEU A 80 11.31 -2.56 1.58
C LEU A 80 10.53 -3.75 1.06
N TRP A 81 9.22 -3.63 1.07
CA TRP A 81 8.29 -4.59 0.49
C TRP A 81 7.70 -4.00 -0.78
N ILE A 82 7.71 -4.79 -1.83
CA ILE A 82 7.10 -4.44 -3.11
C ILE A 82 6.02 -5.46 -3.46
N PHE A 83 4.97 -4.98 -4.09
CA PHE A 83 3.81 -5.76 -4.52
C PHE A 83 3.49 -5.41 -5.96
N TRP A 84 3.20 -6.42 -6.77
CA TRP A 84 2.82 -6.22 -8.17
C TRP A 84 1.87 -7.31 -8.64
N TRP A 85 1.27 -7.07 -9.79
CA TRP A 85 0.38 -8.01 -10.48
C TRP A 85 0.79 -8.07 -11.96
N GLY A 86 0.62 -9.22 -12.60
CA GLY A 86 0.99 -9.41 -14.01
C GLY A 86 2.48 -9.72 -14.20
N GLU A 87 3.13 -9.07 -15.17
CA GLU A 87 4.55 -9.30 -15.46
C GLU A 87 5.48 -8.76 -14.36
N ASP A 88 6.69 -9.32 -14.28
CA ASP A 88 7.66 -8.87 -13.28
C ASP A 88 8.21 -7.49 -13.65
N PRO A 89 8.25 -6.54 -12.70
CA PRO A 89 8.86 -5.24 -12.95
C PRO A 89 10.38 -5.40 -13.09
N ASN A 90 11.03 -4.45 -13.76
CA ASN A 90 12.47 -4.48 -13.94
C ASN A 90 13.21 -4.18 -12.62
N PHE A 91 13.41 -5.21 -11.79
CA PHE A 91 14.03 -5.06 -10.46
C PHE A 91 15.44 -4.46 -10.51
N ALA A 92 16.18 -4.68 -11.60
CA ALA A 92 17.53 -4.14 -11.76
C ALA A 92 17.57 -2.60 -11.79
N ASP A 93 16.52 -1.98 -12.36
CA ASP A 93 16.40 -0.52 -12.40
C ASP A 93 15.80 0.01 -11.09
N LEU A 94 14.85 -0.73 -10.52
CA LEU A 94 14.07 -0.30 -9.37
C LEU A 94 14.79 -0.44 -8.04
N ILE A 95 15.55 -1.51 -7.86
CA ILE A 95 16.13 -1.90 -6.57
C ILE A 95 17.61 -1.55 -6.54
N HIS A 96 18.01 -0.79 -5.53
CA HIS A 96 19.41 -0.46 -5.28
C HIS A 96 20.23 -1.72 -5.01
N HIS A 97 21.45 -1.79 -5.55
CA HIS A 97 22.32 -2.98 -5.46
C HIS A 97 22.72 -3.36 -4.02
N ASP A 98 22.70 -2.40 -3.09
CA ASP A 98 22.96 -2.63 -1.66
C ASP A 98 21.80 -3.30 -0.91
N LEU A 99 20.66 -3.53 -1.56
CA LEU A 99 19.52 -4.23 -0.97
C LEU A 99 19.63 -5.72 -1.23
N SER A 100 19.50 -6.51 -0.16
CA SER A 100 19.46 -7.97 -0.25
C SER A 100 18.01 -8.45 -0.32
N GLU A 101 17.70 -9.29 -1.31
CA GLU A 101 16.44 -10.03 -1.34
C GLU A 101 16.45 -11.10 -0.24
N GLU A 102 15.47 -11.06 0.67
CA GLU A 102 15.37 -12.06 1.75
C GLU A 102 14.17 -12.98 1.60
N GLU A 103 13.09 -12.52 0.99
CA GLU A 103 11.83 -13.27 0.92
C GLU A 103 11.01 -12.85 -0.29
N ASP A 104 10.33 -13.80 -0.90
CA ASP A 104 9.41 -13.59 -2.01
C ASP A 104 8.19 -14.51 -1.88
N GLY A 105 7.11 -14.16 -2.57
CA GLY A 105 5.94 -15.01 -2.60
C GLY A 105 4.86 -14.55 -3.56
N VAL A 106 3.85 -15.40 -3.69
CA VAL A 106 2.68 -15.19 -4.55
C VAL A 106 1.41 -15.43 -3.75
N TRP A 107 0.31 -14.81 -4.17
CA TRP A 107 -1.00 -14.93 -3.55
C TRP A 107 -1.44 -16.38 -3.32
N GLU A 108 -1.20 -17.26 -4.30
CA GLU A 108 -1.60 -18.68 -4.26
C GLU A 108 -0.94 -19.48 -3.13
N ASN A 109 0.23 -19.06 -2.67
CA ASN A 109 0.91 -19.70 -1.54
C ASN A 109 0.34 -19.22 -0.18
N GLY A 110 -0.64 -18.32 -0.21
CA GLY A 110 -1.18 -17.63 0.95
C GLY A 110 -0.35 -16.43 1.35
N LEU A 111 -1.02 -15.41 1.90
CA LEU A 111 -0.36 -14.24 2.47
C LEU A 111 -0.34 -14.33 3.99
N SER A 112 0.86 -14.23 4.58
CA SER A 112 1.00 -14.10 6.03
C SER A 112 0.24 -12.88 6.56
N TYR A 113 -0.10 -12.85 7.85
CA TYR A 113 -0.75 -11.68 8.45
C TYR A 113 0.07 -10.39 8.29
N GLU A 114 1.38 -10.50 8.42
CA GLU A 114 2.31 -9.41 8.21
C GLU A 114 2.30 -8.92 6.76
N CYS A 115 2.41 -9.83 5.79
CA CYS A 115 2.36 -9.51 4.37
C CYS A 115 1.02 -8.81 4.02
N ARG A 116 -0.11 -9.29 4.54
CA ARG A 116 -1.43 -8.65 4.35
C ARG A 116 -1.49 -7.23 4.91
N THR A 117 -0.89 -7.01 6.08
CA THR A 117 -0.87 -5.68 6.72
C THR A 117 -0.02 -4.69 5.91
N LEU A 118 1.09 -5.17 5.34
CA LEU A 118 1.98 -4.35 4.50
C LEU A 118 1.40 -4.09 3.12
N LEU A 119 0.74 -5.07 2.50
CA LEU A 119 -0.03 -4.88 1.27
C LEU A 119 -1.12 -3.83 1.47
N PHE A 120 -1.89 -3.93 2.56
CA PHE A 120 -2.89 -2.94 2.91
C PHE A 120 -2.29 -1.54 3.04
N LYS A 121 -1.14 -1.41 3.72
CA LYS A 121 -0.42 -0.13 3.82
C LYS A 121 0.05 0.38 2.46
N ALA A 122 0.56 -0.48 1.58
CA ALA A 122 0.99 -0.10 0.23
C ALA A 122 -0.18 0.40 -0.63
N VAL A 123 -1.33 -0.28 -0.58
CA VAL A 123 -2.57 0.17 -1.24
C VAL A 123 -3.04 1.52 -0.68
N HIS A 124 -2.99 1.71 0.63
CA HIS A 124 -3.32 2.99 1.25
C HIS A 124 -2.36 4.11 0.84
N ASN A 125 -1.06 3.83 0.71
CA ASN A 125 -0.08 4.78 0.18
C ASN A 125 -0.43 5.20 -1.26
N LEU A 126 -0.84 4.24 -2.10
CA LEU A 126 -1.29 4.52 -3.46
C LEU A 126 -2.53 5.44 -3.45
N LEU A 127 -3.55 5.10 -2.66
CA LEU A 127 -4.77 5.91 -2.54
C LEU A 127 -4.45 7.34 -2.07
N GLU A 128 -3.62 7.47 -1.04
CA GLU A 128 -3.16 8.75 -0.53
C GLU A 128 -2.45 9.57 -1.61
N ARG A 129 -1.52 8.96 -2.35
CA ARG A 129 -0.82 9.60 -3.47
C ARG A 129 -1.80 10.04 -4.57
N CYS A 130 -2.75 9.19 -4.94
CA CYS A 130 -3.78 9.52 -5.92
C CYS A 130 -4.66 10.70 -5.49
N LEU A 131 -5.01 10.77 -4.21
CA LEU A 131 -5.79 11.87 -3.64
C LEU A 131 -4.97 13.16 -3.57
N MET A 132 -3.72 13.10 -3.11
CA MET A 132 -2.81 14.24 -3.08
C MET A 132 -2.55 14.82 -4.47
N ASN A 133 -2.37 13.96 -5.48
CA ASN A 133 -2.24 14.38 -6.88
C ASN A 133 -3.51 15.07 -7.43
N ARG A 134 -4.65 14.93 -6.75
CA ARG A 134 -5.92 15.61 -7.04
C ARG A 134 -6.20 16.78 -6.09
N ASN A 135 -5.17 17.30 -5.43
CA ASN A 135 -5.23 18.42 -4.48
C ASN A 135 -6.04 18.15 -3.20
N PHE A 136 -6.23 16.88 -2.82
CA PHE A 136 -6.74 16.58 -1.48
C PHE A 136 -5.63 16.68 -0.44
N VAL A 137 -5.98 17.21 0.72
CA VAL A 137 -5.09 17.33 1.88
C VAL A 137 -5.52 16.31 2.93
N ARG A 138 -4.54 15.62 3.53
CA ARG A 138 -4.77 14.66 4.60
C ARG A 138 -4.77 15.34 5.97
N ILE A 139 -5.81 15.11 6.76
CA ILE A 139 -5.92 15.53 8.16
C ILE A 139 -6.23 14.29 9.00
N GLY A 140 -5.20 13.71 9.60
CA GLY A 140 -5.31 12.46 10.35
C GLY A 140 -5.76 11.28 9.46
N LYS A 141 -7.00 10.83 9.63
CA LYS A 141 -7.62 9.76 8.82
C LYS A 141 -8.51 10.30 7.69
N TRP A 142 -8.65 11.62 7.58
CA TRP A 142 -9.55 12.28 6.63
C TRP A 142 -8.78 12.84 5.44
N PHE A 143 -9.42 12.85 4.27
CA PHE A 143 -8.95 13.56 3.09
C PHE A 143 -9.97 14.63 2.73
N VAL A 144 -9.52 15.88 2.64
CA VAL A 144 -10.37 17.05 2.39
C VAL A 144 -9.87 17.77 1.16
N LYS A 145 -10.77 18.14 0.25
CA LYS A 145 -10.43 19.05 -0.86
C LYS A 145 -10.61 20.50 -0.37
N PRO A 146 -9.54 21.30 -0.28
CA PRO A 146 -9.67 22.72 0.08
C PRO A 146 -10.58 23.44 -0.91
N TYR A 147 -11.36 24.42 -0.42
CA TYR A 147 -12.19 25.25 -1.28
C TYR A 147 -11.32 26.28 -2.03
N GLU A 148 -11.34 26.25 -3.35
CA GLU A 148 -10.70 27.27 -4.19
C GLU A 148 -11.71 28.41 -4.42
N LYS A 149 -11.35 29.66 -4.09
CA LYS A 149 -12.25 30.82 -4.15
C LYS A 149 -12.87 31.05 -5.55
N ASP A 150 -12.20 30.59 -6.60
CA ASP A 150 -12.62 30.75 -7.99
C ASP A 150 -13.30 29.50 -8.58
N GLU A 151 -13.42 28.39 -7.82
CA GLU A 151 -14.23 27.24 -8.24
C GLU A 151 -15.71 27.63 -8.13
N LYS A 152 -16.45 27.55 -9.26
CA LYS A 152 -17.90 27.75 -9.27
C LYS A 152 -18.52 26.82 -8.22
N PRO A 153 -19.44 27.32 -7.36
CA PRO A 153 -20.04 26.49 -6.33
C PRO A 153 -20.69 25.26 -6.98
N ILE A 154 -20.28 24.08 -6.51
CA ILE A 154 -20.92 22.82 -6.88
C ILE A 154 -22.33 22.89 -6.29
N ASN A 155 -23.30 23.13 -7.18
CA ASN A 155 -24.70 23.43 -6.89
C ASN A 155 -25.24 22.73 -5.64
N LYS A 156 -25.78 23.53 -4.71
CA LYS A 156 -26.87 23.09 -3.83
C LYS A 156 -28.09 22.84 -4.72
N ARG A 157 -28.48 21.59 -4.89
CA ARG A 157 -29.86 21.22 -5.22
C ARG A 157 -30.52 20.74 -3.94
#